data_AF-A0A958RIQ9-F1
#
_entry.id   AF-A0A958RIQ9-F1
#
_cell.length_a   1.000
_cell.length_b   1.000
_cell.length_c   1.000
_cell.angle_alpha   90.00
_cell.angle_beta   90.00
_cell.angle_gamma   90.00
#
_symmetry.space_group_name_H-M   'P 1'
#
loop_
_entity.id
_entity.type
_entity.pdbx_description
1 polymer ?
#
loop_
_entity_poly.entity_id
_entity_poly.type
_entity_poly.pdbx_seq_one_letter_code
_entity_poly.pdbx_strand_id
1 'polypeptide(L)'
;LGALHFNPQVMGFTGWAWVALMVLTLVGWWRKRQETKKWIWALFTGVLVVLTISGTRLDRSLPYQILFCLPFAVSGAQFTLGYLPNLKRSLLAGVFASGGLLAMVGSSLFGYSLYKWGLDLNQGIFPVESARFIAKSQPQGPIYHLPEYGNYMITNLPNYPVFSDTRDLLYSDHYQIMQDSYKRPDKTAELVDKFGIRIFWMPVHRISLQKNNEFVDRVSEFYPLDTWALVDFDNLAMVLLKRTSDHQQLIEENEYRFLKPHLPPDHYLFSKQRSASADQTYLNEIDRCLQNHPQLPHCWAAKSAWTRSEGDKSQAPALFTQLEELIRRWPNHLALRMEILNYYRILDRQDDIRETEARIKALIYSPALRQ
;
A
#
# COMPACT_ATOMS: atom_id res chain seq x y z
N LEU A 1 -17.18 2.21 4.41
CA LEU A 1 -17.30 1.95 2.95
C LEU A 1 -16.35 2.88 2.21
N GLY A 2 -15.05 2.58 2.26
CA GLY A 2 -14.06 3.25 1.42
C GLY A 2 -14.29 2.82 -0.02
N ALA A 3 -14.34 3.79 -0.94
CA ALA A 3 -14.46 3.49 -2.36
C ALA A 3 -13.17 2.76 -2.78
N LEU A 4 -13.26 1.45 -2.97
CA LEU A 4 -12.28 0.70 -3.75
C LEU A 4 -12.20 1.40 -5.11
N HIS A 5 -11.13 2.17 -5.31
CA HIS A 5 -10.88 2.81 -6.59
C HIS A 5 -10.67 1.71 -7.62
N PHE A 6 -11.72 1.47 -8.40
CA PHE A 6 -11.68 0.70 -9.63
C PHE A 6 -10.51 1.20 -10.46
N ASN A 7 -9.52 0.34 -10.73
CA ASN A 7 -8.54 0.61 -11.77
C ASN A 7 -9.10 0.10 -13.10
N PRO A 8 -9.67 0.96 -13.96
CA PRO A 8 -10.31 0.54 -15.20
C PRO A 8 -9.34 -0.15 -16.18
N GLN A 9 -8.03 0.05 -16.02
CA GLN A 9 -7.02 -0.57 -16.89
C GLN A 9 -6.82 -2.05 -16.58
N VAL A 10 -6.92 -2.47 -15.31
CA VAL A 10 -6.80 -3.89 -14.90
C VAL A 10 -8.04 -4.69 -15.32
N MET A 11 -9.23 -4.06 -15.25
CA MET A 11 -10.46 -4.64 -15.79
C MET A 11 -10.45 -4.75 -17.31
N GLY A 12 -9.71 -3.91 -18.03
CA GLY A 12 -9.61 -3.99 -19.48
C GLY A 12 -9.13 -5.36 -19.94
N PHE A 13 -7.91 -5.76 -19.57
CA PHE A 13 -7.31 -6.98 -20.11
C PHE A 13 -7.91 -8.27 -19.52
N THR A 14 -8.08 -8.33 -18.19
CA THR A 14 -8.72 -9.50 -17.55
C THR A 14 -10.19 -9.63 -17.93
N GLY A 15 -10.89 -8.51 -18.11
CA GLY A 15 -12.24 -8.45 -18.65
C GLY A 15 -12.32 -8.92 -20.10
N TRP A 16 -11.36 -8.58 -20.97
CA TRP A 16 -11.34 -9.06 -22.35
C TRP A 16 -11.05 -10.56 -22.46
N ALA A 17 -10.09 -11.08 -21.68
CA ALA A 17 -9.85 -12.53 -21.58
C ALA A 17 -11.10 -13.28 -21.06
N TRP A 18 -11.81 -12.66 -20.13
CA TRP A 18 -13.08 -13.15 -19.60
C TRP A 18 -14.21 -13.11 -20.64
N VAL A 19 -14.34 -12.03 -21.42
CA VAL A 19 -15.28 -11.92 -22.54
C VAL A 19 -15.00 -13.00 -23.57
N ALA A 20 -13.74 -13.26 -23.90
CA ALA A 20 -13.36 -14.33 -24.83
C ALA A 20 -13.74 -15.72 -24.32
N LEU A 21 -13.46 -16.03 -23.04
CA LEU A 21 -13.89 -17.28 -22.39
C LEU A 21 -15.42 -17.42 -22.37
N MET A 22 -16.13 -16.34 -22.08
CA MET A 22 -17.58 -16.33 -22.06
C MET A 22 -18.15 -16.52 -23.48
N VAL A 23 -17.58 -15.87 -24.50
CA VAL A 23 -17.97 -16.04 -25.90
C VAL A 23 -17.72 -17.47 -26.36
N LEU A 24 -16.56 -18.08 -26.05
CA LEU A 24 -16.27 -19.47 -26.38
C LEU A 24 -17.25 -20.43 -25.69
N THR A 25 -17.63 -20.14 -24.45
CA THR A 25 -18.65 -20.88 -23.70
C THR A 25 -20.04 -20.71 -24.33
N LEU A 26 -20.38 -19.50 -24.78
CA LEU A 26 -21.64 -19.19 -25.48
C LEU A 26 -21.71 -19.81 -26.90
N VAL A 27 -20.59 -19.91 -27.60
CA VAL A 27 -20.54 -20.59 -28.91
C VAL A 27 -20.71 -22.10 -28.75
N GLY A 28 -20.09 -22.70 -27.71
CA GLY A 28 -20.38 -24.08 -27.31
C GLY A 28 -21.86 -24.28 -26.93
N TRP A 29 -22.45 -23.33 -26.20
CA TRP A 29 -23.87 -23.28 -25.80
C TRP A 29 -24.84 -23.29 -26.97
N TRP A 30 -24.63 -22.44 -27.98
CA TRP A 30 -25.55 -22.34 -29.12
C TRP A 30 -25.69 -23.66 -29.87
N ARG A 31 -24.61 -24.43 -29.96
CA ARG A 31 -24.57 -25.67 -30.74
C ARG A 31 -25.08 -26.89 -29.97
N LYS A 32 -24.87 -26.99 -28.66
CA LYS A 32 -25.35 -28.12 -27.83
C LYS A 32 -26.79 -28.00 -27.30
N ARG A 33 -27.42 -26.84 -27.50
CA ARG A 33 -28.82 -26.55 -27.13
C ARG A 33 -29.84 -27.59 -27.61
N GLN A 34 -29.54 -28.34 -28.67
CA GLN A 34 -30.47 -29.34 -29.20
C GLN A 34 -30.52 -30.64 -28.37
N GLU A 35 -29.50 -30.94 -27.57
CA GLU A 35 -29.36 -32.24 -26.87
C GLU A 35 -29.68 -32.19 -25.36
N THR A 36 -29.80 -30.99 -24.78
CA THR A 36 -29.93 -30.82 -23.32
C THR A 36 -31.16 -30.02 -22.92
N LYS A 37 -31.76 -30.34 -21.76
CA LYS A 37 -32.99 -29.69 -21.27
C LYS A 37 -32.77 -28.18 -21.07
N LYS A 38 -33.66 -27.36 -21.63
CA LYS A 38 -33.60 -25.88 -21.62
C LYS A 38 -33.43 -25.25 -20.22
N TRP A 39 -33.94 -25.88 -19.17
CA TRP A 39 -33.88 -25.35 -17.80
C TRP A 39 -32.49 -25.46 -17.16
N ILE A 40 -31.72 -26.51 -17.48
CA ILE A 40 -30.34 -26.70 -16.98
C ILE A 40 -29.46 -25.53 -17.48
N TRP A 41 -29.75 -25.05 -18.69
CA TRP A 41 -29.04 -23.94 -19.30
C TRP A 41 -29.41 -22.58 -18.71
N ALA A 42 -30.69 -22.34 -18.42
CA ALA A 42 -31.12 -21.12 -17.74
C ALA A 42 -30.46 -21.00 -16.35
N LEU A 43 -30.35 -22.12 -15.63
CA LEU A 43 -29.64 -22.18 -14.35
C LEU A 43 -28.16 -21.82 -14.51
N PHE A 44 -27.47 -22.39 -15.50
CA PHE A 44 -26.05 -22.16 -15.74
C PHE A 44 -25.73 -20.71 -16.11
N THR A 45 -26.48 -20.13 -17.06
CA THR A 45 -26.32 -18.71 -17.43
C THR A 45 -26.61 -17.80 -16.24
N GLY A 46 -27.62 -18.13 -15.44
CA GLY A 46 -27.90 -17.43 -14.18
C GLY A 46 -26.71 -17.46 -13.22
N VAL A 47 -26.12 -18.64 -12.98
CA VAL A 47 -24.94 -18.80 -12.11
C VAL A 47 -23.74 -18.04 -12.66
N LEU A 48 -23.47 -18.11 -13.96
CA LEU A 48 -22.31 -17.45 -14.56
C LEU A 48 -22.45 -15.92 -14.51
N VAL A 49 -23.64 -15.38 -14.80
CA VAL A 49 -23.95 -13.95 -14.65
C VAL A 49 -23.83 -13.51 -13.19
N VAL A 50 -24.37 -14.27 -12.24
CA VAL A 50 -24.26 -13.97 -10.80
C VAL A 50 -22.80 -13.99 -10.34
N LEU A 51 -22.02 -14.99 -10.76
CA LEU A 51 -20.59 -15.07 -10.46
C LEU A 51 -19.83 -13.90 -11.07
N THR A 52 -20.09 -13.53 -12.32
CA THR A 52 -19.47 -12.36 -12.96
C THR A 52 -19.81 -11.05 -12.25
N ILE A 53 -21.09 -10.83 -11.93
CA ILE A 53 -21.52 -9.66 -11.17
C ILE A 53 -20.84 -9.65 -9.80
N SER A 54 -20.73 -10.80 -9.16
CA SER A 54 -20.05 -10.94 -7.87
C SER A 54 -18.54 -10.70 -7.99
N GLY A 55 -17.90 -11.16 -9.06
CA GLY A 55 -16.47 -10.98 -9.30
C GLY A 55 -16.09 -9.55 -9.65
N THR A 56 -16.87 -8.92 -10.50
CA THR A 56 -16.68 -7.51 -10.87
C THR A 56 -17.02 -6.56 -9.72
N ARG A 57 -17.81 -6.99 -8.74
CA ARG A 57 -18.12 -6.19 -7.54
C ARG A 57 -17.19 -6.43 -6.36
N LEU A 58 -16.64 -7.64 -6.21
CA LEU A 58 -15.92 -8.04 -5.00
C LEU A 58 -14.40 -8.20 -5.18
N ASP A 59 -13.87 -8.15 -6.42
CA ASP A 59 -12.45 -8.26 -6.83
C ASP A 59 -11.68 -9.51 -6.35
N ARG A 60 -12.17 -10.22 -5.34
CA ARG A 60 -11.51 -11.35 -4.67
C ARG A 60 -11.86 -12.70 -5.29
N SER A 61 -12.85 -12.76 -6.19
CA SER A 61 -13.33 -14.04 -6.74
C SER A 61 -12.81 -14.38 -8.14
N LEU A 62 -11.96 -13.55 -8.73
CA LEU A 62 -11.45 -13.76 -10.10
C LEU A 62 -10.72 -15.12 -10.26
N PRO A 63 -9.83 -15.56 -9.34
CA PRO A 63 -9.17 -16.87 -9.46
C PRO A 63 -10.15 -18.04 -9.42
N TYR A 64 -11.15 -17.99 -8.53
CA TYR A 64 -12.17 -19.03 -8.43
C TYR A 64 -13.06 -19.09 -9.66
N GLN A 65 -13.30 -17.95 -10.31
CA GLN A 65 -14.06 -17.87 -11.56
C GLN A 65 -13.28 -18.45 -12.74
N ILE A 66 -11.98 -18.21 -12.80
CA ILE A 66 -11.11 -18.84 -13.80
C ILE A 66 -11.16 -20.37 -13.65
N LEU A 67 -11.05 -20.88 -12.42
CA LEU A 67 -11.16 -22.31 -12.12
C LEU A 67 -12.54 -22.88 -12.47
N PHE A 68 -13.62 -22.13 -12.20
CA PHE A 68 -14.98 -22.54 -12.57
C PHE A 68 -15.19 -22.60 -14.09
N CYS A 69 -14.63 -21.64 -14.84
CA CYS A 69 -14.78 -21.55 -16.30
C CYS A 69 -13.87 -22.53 -17.06
N LEU A 70 -12.77 -22.98 -16.46
CA LEU A 70 -11.76 -23.82 -17.11
C LEU A 70 -12.33 -25.09 -17.76
N PRO A 71 -13.18 -25.91 -17.09
CA PRO A 71 -13.70 -27.14 -17.68
C PRO A 71 -14.61 -26.86 -18.89
N PHE A 72 -15.33 -25.74 -18.89
CA PHE A 72 -16.21 -25.34 -19.98
C PHE A 72 -15.42 -24.81 -21.18
N ALA A 73 -14.36 -24.05 -20.92
CA ALA A 73 -13.43 -23.62 -21.96
C ALA A 73 -12.76 -24.83 -22.63
N VAL A 74 -12.32 -25.82 -21.84
CA VAL A 74 -11.76 -27.08 -22.34
C VAL A 74 -12.80 -27.87 -23.13
N SER A 75 -14.03 -28.01 -22.64
CA SER A 75 -15.10 -28.72 -23.35
C SER A 75 -15.49 -28.04 -24.67
N GLY A 76 -15.58 -26.70 -24.66
CA GLY A 76 -15.79 -25.89 -25.84
C GLY A 76 -14.68 -26.11 -26.86
N ALA A 77 -13.42 -26.03 -26.43
CA ALA A 77 -12.24 -26.26 -27.28
C ALA A 77 -12.19 -27.68 -27.86
N GLN A 78 -12.41 -28.71 -27.04
CA GLN A 78 -12.45 -30.11 -27.50
C GLN A 78 -13.51 -30.31 -28.59
N PHE A 79 -14.67 -29.69 -28.43
CA PHE A 79 -15.74 -29.76 -29.42
C PHE A 79 -15.37 -29.03 -30.72
N THR A 80 -14.83 -27.81 -30.68
CA THR A 80 -14.37 -27.11 -31.89
C THR A 80 -13.25 -27.87 -32.60
N LEU A 81 -12.34 -28.47 -31.84
CA LEU A 81 -11.25 -29.30 -32.37
C LEU A 81 -11.76 -30.60 -33.00
N GLY A 82 -12.85 -31.18 -32.49
CA GLY A 82 -13.46 -32.41 -33.01
C GLY A 82 -13.92 -32.34 -34.46
N TYR A 83 -14.16 -31.16 -35.03
CA TYR A 83 -14.60 -30.99 -36.42
C TYR A 83 -13.45 -30.72 -37.40
N LEU A 84 -12.21 -30.60 -36.92
CA LEU A 84 -11.05 -30.35 -37.76
C LEU A 84 -10.29 -31.66 -38.04
N PRO A 85 -9.69 -31.86 -39.24
CA PRO A 85 -8.89 -33.03 -39.54
C PRO A 85 -7.70 -33.15 -38.57
N ASN A 86 -7.30 -34.37 -38.22
CA ASN A 86 -6.36 -34.68 -37.10
C ASN A 86 -5.08 -33.83 -37.08
N LEU A 87 -4.51 -33.47 -38.23
CA LEU A 87 -3.29 -32.66 -38.33
C LEU A 87 -3.48 -31.19 -37.89
N LYS A 88 -4.71 -30.65 -37.98
CA LYS A 88 -5.03 -29.28 -37.56
C LYS A 88 -5.39 -29.19 -36.08
N ARG A 89 -5.69 -30.33 -35.42
CA ARG A 89 -6.11 -30.37 -34.01
C ARG A 89 -4.97 -30.08 -33.04
N SER A 90 -3.81 -30.73 -33.22
CA SER A 90 -2.64 -30.51 -32.38
C SER A 90 -2.07 -29.11 -32.55
N LEU A 91 -2.11 -28.58 -33.78
CA LEU A 91 -1.60 -27.25 -34.09
C LEU A 91 -2.49 -26.15 -33.49
N LEU A 92 -3.81 -26.27 -33.56
CA LEU A 92 -4.73 -25.32 -32.93
C LEU A 92 -4.73 -25.44 -31.40
N ALA A 93 -4.70 -26.65 -30.84
CA ALA A 93 -4.54 -26.84 -29.40
C ALA A 93 -3.22 -26.21 -28.91
N GLY A 94 -2.13 -26.40 -29.68
CA GLY A 94 -0.86 -25.73 -29.44
C GLY A 94 -0.99 -24.21 -29.50
N VAL A 95 -1.67 -23.64 -30.51
CA VAL A 95 -1.85 -22.19 -30.65
C VAL A 95 -2.71 -21.60 -29.52
N PHE A 96 -3.78 -22.27 -29.09
CA PHE A 96 -4.59 -21.80 -27.97
C PHE A 96 -3.88 -21.94 -26.63
N ALA A 97 -3.16 -23.04 -26.40
CA ALA A 97 -2.35 -23.22 -25.20
C ALA A 97 -1.20 -22.21 -25.16
N SER A 98 -0.52 -22.00 -26.29
CA SER A 98 0.58 -21.04 -26.42
C SER A 98 0.05 -19.61 -26.35
N GLY A 99 -1.11 -19.31 -26.92
CA GLY A 99 -1.76 -18.01 -26.86
C GLY A 99 -2.30 -17.70 -25.48
N GLY A 100 -2.86 -18.68 -24.77
CA GLY A 100 -3.26 -18.55 -23.36
C GLY A 100 -2.05 -18.37 -22.44
N LEU A 101 -0.97 -19.12 -22.69
CA LEU A 101 0.30 -18.97 -21.97
C LEU A 101 0.95 -17.61 -22.28
N LEU A 102 0.98 -17.17 -23.54
CA LEU A 102 1.49 -15.86 -23.96
C LEU A 102 0.59 -14.71 -23.51
N ALA A 103 -0.72 -14.91 -23.34
CA ALA A 103 -1.61 -13.93 -22.75
C ALA A 103 -1.41 -13.87 -21.23
N MET A 104 -1.20 -15.00 -20.56
CA MET A 104 -0.83 -15.03 -19.14
C MET A 104 0.54 -14.37 -18.92
N VAL A 105 1.56 -14.79 -19.66
CA VAL A 105 2.93 -14.23 -19.63
C VAL A 105 2.92 -12.78 -20.11
N GLY A 106 2.18 -12.44 -21.15
CA GLY A 106 2.08 -11.07 -21.67
C GLY A 106 1.32 -10.16 -20.70
N SER A 107 0.26 -10.65 -20.05
CA SER A 107 -0.42 -9.90 -19.00
C SER A 107 0.48 -9.68 -17.80
N SER A 108 1.27 -10.69 -17.39
CA SER A 108 2.22 -10.56 -16.29
C SER A 108 3.40 -9.65 -16.65
N LEU A 109 3.86 -9.65 -17.91
CA LEU A 109 4.97 -8.81 -18.38
C LEU A 109 4.56 -7.35 -18.67
N PHE A 110 3.38 -7.10 -19.24
CA PHE A 110 2.99 -5.78 -19.76
C PHE A 110 1.86 -5.09 -19.00
N GLY A 111 0.92 -5.84 -18.39
CA GLY A 111 -0.22 -5.27 -17.65
C GLY A 111 0.05 -5.05 -16.16
N TYR A 112 1.09 -5.69 -15.63
CA TYR A 112 1.42 -5.73 -14.20
C TYR A 112 2.78 -5.09 -13.88
N SER A 113 3.30 -4.14 -14.66
CA SER A 113 4.56 -3.46 -14.29
C SER A 113 4.50 -2.67 -12.97
N LEU A 114 3.30 -2.48 -12.40
CA LEU A 114 3.10 -1.95 -11.04
C LEU A 114 3.05 -3.02 -9.93
N TYR A 115 2.97 -4.30 -10.29
CA TYR A 115 2.97 -5.43 -9.36
C TYR A 115 4.19 -6.29 -9.67
N LYS A 116 5.32 -5.98 -9.02
CA LYS A 116 6.55 -6.76 -9.17
C LYS A 116 6.23 -8.24 -8.93
N TRP A 117 6.29 -9.04 -9.98
CA TRP A 117 6.17 -10.49 -9.87
C TRP A 117 7.36 -10.99 -9.05
N GLY A 118 7.05 -11.48 -7.86
CA GLY A 118 7.94 -12.09 -6.90
C GLY A 118 7.10 -12.64 -5.76
N LEU A 119 7.61 -13.61 -5.02
CA LEU A 119 7.05 -14.00 -3.72
C LEU A 119 7.25 -12.91 -2.65
N ASP A 120 7.81 -11.77 -3.05
CA ASP A 120 8.13 -10.66 -2.17
C ASP A 120 6.91 -9.75 -1.98
N LEU A 121 6.80 -9.19 -0.78
CA LEU A 121 5.69 -8.35 -0.39
C LEU A 121 5.82 -6.97 -1.03
N ASN A 122 4.73 -6.44 -1.57
CA ASN A 122 4.72 -5.07 -2.07
C ASN A 122 4.81 -4.09 -0.90
N GLN A 123 6.01 -3.53 -0.68
CA GLN A 123 6.29 -2.51 0.35
C GLN A 123 5.49 -1.21 0.18
N GLY A 124 4.84 -1.00 -0.97
CA GLY A 124 3.92 0.11 -1.19
C GLY A 124 2.48 -0.17 -0.74
N ILE A 125 2.19 -1.40 -0.30
CA ILE A 125 0.87 -1.82 0.20
C ILE A 125 0.96 -2.30 1.65
N PHE A 126 2.07 -2.95 2.03
CA PHE A 126 2.26 -3.52 3.36
C PHE A 126 3.36 -2.82 4.16
N PRO A 127 3.16 -2.61 5.47
CA PRO A 127 4.16 -2.04 6.38
C PRO A 127 5.29 -3.04 6.71
N VAL A 128 6.08 -3.40 5.72
CA VAL A 128 7.05 -4.51 5.80
C VAL A 128 8.17 -4.23 6.79
N GLU A 129 8.74 -3.03 6.75
CA GLU A 129 9.93 -2.71 7.54
C GLU A 129 9.58 -2.49 9.01
N SER A 130 8.45 -1.82 9.30
CA SER A 130 7.95 -1.69 10.66
C SER A 130 7.50 -3.03 11.26
N ALA A 131 6.91 -3.94 10.47
CA ALA A 131 6.67 -5.32 10.92
C ALA A 131 7.98 -6.04 11.27
N ARG A 132 9.03 -5.89 10.44
CA ARG A 132 10.34 -6.48 10.71
C ARG A 132 10.95 -5.92 12.00
N PHE A 133 10.80 -4.62 12.25
CA PHE A 133 11.21 -4.01 13.51
C PHE A 133 10.49 -4.67 14.70
N ILE A 134 9.16 -4.79 14.67
CA ILE A 134 8.38 -5.42 15.76
C ILE A 134 8.79 -6.89 15.94
N ALA A 135 8.92 -7.65 14.85
CA ALA A 135 9.32 -9.07 14.90
C ALA A 135 10.71 -9.27 15.53
N LYS A 136 11.65 -8.36 15.24
CA LYS A 136 13.03 -8.39 15.74
C LYS A 136 13.13 -7.91 17.19
N SER A 137 12.48 -6.80 17.53
CA SER A 137 12.57 -6.16 18.85
C SER A 137 11.66 -6.79 19.90
N GLN A 138 10.59 -7.47 19.46
CA GLN A 138 9.61 -8.15 20.31
C GLN A 138 9.12 -7.29 21.51
N PRO A 139 8.64 -6.05 21.28
CA PRO A 139 8.13 -5.20 22.35
C PRO A 139 6.97 -5.88 23.10
N GLN A 140 6.85 -5.61 24.39
CA GLN A 140 5.94 -6.33 25.28
C GLN A 140 4.53 -5.71 25.31
N GLY A 141 3.52 -6.58 25.20
CA GLY A 141 2.12 -6.23 25.43
C GLY A 141 1.25 -6.13 24.17
N PRO A 142 -0.03 -5.74 24.34
CA PRO A 142 -0.99 -5.72 23.24
C PRO A 142 -0.68 -4.66 22.19
N ILE A 143 -0.75 -5.06 20.92
CA ILE A 143 -0.62 -4.19 19.74
C ILE A 143 -2.00 -3.76 19.28
N TYR A 144 -2.21 -2.46 19.14
CA TYR A 144 -3.29 -1.91 18.33
C TYR A 144 -2.80 -1.69 16.91
N HIS A 145 -3.63 -2.04 15.94
CA HIS A 145 -3.40 -1.79 14.53
C HIS A 145 -4.72 -1.60 13.78
N LEU A 146 -4.62 -1.12 12.54
CA LEU A 146 -5.76 -1.00 11.64
C LEU A 146 -6.27 -2.37 11.14
N PRO A 147 -7.59 -2.54 10.87
CA PRO A 147 -8.14 -3.79 10.32
C PRO A 147 -7.45 -4.26 9.04
N GLU A 148 -7.00 -3.31 8.21
CA GLU A 148 -6.30 -3.57 6.95
C GLU A 148 -4.96 -4.29 7.16
N TYR A 149 -4.35 -4.16 8.34
CA TYR A 149 -3.10 -4.84 8.69
C TYR A 149 -3.33 -6.23 9.31
N GLY A 150 -4.58 -6.62 9.65
CA GLY A 150 -4.86 -7.85 10.38
C GLY A 150 -4.34 -9.12 9.72
N ASN A 151 -4.66 -9.35 8.45
CA ASN A 151 -4.17 -10.54 7.74
C ASN A 151 -2.63 -10.54 7.59
N TYR A 152 -2.04 -9.36 7.43
CA TYR A 152 -0.58 -9.22 7.34
C TYR A 152 0.10 -9.54 8.69
N MET A 153 -0.49 -9.07 9.79
CA MET A 153 -0.05 -9.32 11.16
C MET A 153 -0.09 -10.81 11.50
N ILE A 154 -1.15 -11.54 11.12
CA ILE A 154 -1.25 -12.99 11.35
C ILE A 154 -0.05 -13.73 10.75
N THR A 155 0.37 -13.29 9.57
CA THR A 155 1.41 -13.97 8.81
C THR A 155 2.82 -13.59 9.30
N ASN A 156 3.03 -12.31 9.65
CA ASN A 156 4.38 -11.77 9.90
C ASN A 156 4.68 -11.49 11.37
N LEU A 157 3.66 -11.42 12.22
CA LEU A 157 3.75 -11.17 13.65
C LEU A 157 2.90 -12.19 14.44
N PRO A 158 3.10 -13.51 14.23
CA PRO A 158 2.23 -14.55 14.78
C PRO A 158 2.22 -14.62 16.32
N ASN A 159 3.22 -14.01 16.97
CA ASN A 159 3.34 -13.96 18.43
C ASN A 159 2.46 -12.87 19.07
N TYR A 160 1.82 -12.02 18.27
CA TYR A 160 0.96 -10.95 18.76
C TYR A 160 -0.51 -11.23 18.43
N PRO A 161 -1.43 -11.05 19.40
CA PRO A 161 -2.85 -11.18 19.13
C PRO A 161 -3.30 -10.08 18.16
N VAL A 162 -4.08 -10.47 17.16
CA VAL A 162 -4.67 -9.55 16.18
C VAL A 162 -5.81 -8.78 16.84
N PHE A 163 -5.71 -7.45 16.83
CA PHE A 163 -6.72 -6.58 17.41
C PHE A 163 -7.99 -6.51 16.55
N SER A 164 -7.82 -6.40 15.23
CA SER A 164 -8.94 -6.41 14.27
C SER A 164 -8.52 -6.94 12.91
N ASP A 165 -9.45 -7.50 12.14
CA ASP A 165 -9.22 -7.89 10.74
C ASP A 165 -10.42 -7.43 9.89
N THR A 166 -10.20 -7.33 8.57
CA THR A 166 -11.24 -7.19 7.54
C THR A 166 -12.31 -8.29 7.51
N ARG A 167 -12.22 -9.32 8.38
CA ARG A 167 -13.25 -10.32 8.62
C ARG A 167 -14.31 -9.75 9.57
N ASP A 168 -15.06 -8.75 9.08
CA ASP A 168 -15.93 -7.85 9.83
C ASP A 168 -16.86 -8.53 10.86
N LEU A 169 -17.38 -9.73 10.56
CA LEU A 169 -18.27 -10.46 11.46
C LEU A 169 -17.60 -10.85 12.79
N LEU A 170 -16.30 -11.13 12.78
CA LEU A 170 -15.55 -11.57 13.96
C LEU A 170 -15.17 -10.41 14.89
N TYR A 171 -15.16 -9.17 14.37
CA TYR A 171 -14.67 -7.97 15.06
C TYR A 171 -15.71 -6.84 15.10
N SER A 172 -16.99 -7.17 14.90
CA SER A 172 -18.07 -6.19 14.77
C SER A 172 -18.24 -5.29 16.01
N ASP A 173 -17.92 -5.82 17.19
CA ASP A 173 -17.91 -5.11 18.47
C ASP A 173 -16.74 -4.12 18.63
N HIS A 174 -15.62 -4.35 17.93
CA HIS A 174 -14.45 -3.48 17.94
C HIS A 174 -14.59 -2.31 16.95
N TYR A 175 -15.44 -2.47 15.92
CA TYR A 175 -15.53 -1.53 14.81
C TYR A 175 -15.84 -0.09 15.24
N GLN A 176 -16.87 0.09 16.08
CA GLN A 176 -17.27 1.42 16.53
C GLN A 176 -16.18 2.07 17.40
N ILE A 177 -15.56 1.28 18.28
CA ILE A 177 -14.50 1.76 19.17
C ILE A 177 -13.29 2.25 18.36
N MET A 178 -12.88 1.48 17.34
CA MET A 178 -11.80 1.90 16.45
C MET A 178 -12.17 3.16 15.66
N GLN A 179 -13.38 3.22 15.09
CA GLN A 179 -13.81 4.41 14.36
C GLN A 179 -13.78 5.68 15.22
N ASP A 180 -14.18 5.55 16.49
CA ASP A 180 -14.20 6.66 17.42
C ASP A 180 -12.79 7.06 17.85
N SER A 181 -11.89 6.08 18.10
CA SER A 181 -10.48 6.37 18.42
C SER A 181 -9.75 7.06 17.28
N TYR A 182 -10.10 6.84 16.01
CA TYR A 182 -9.50 7.61 14.90
C TYR A 182 -9.88 9.08 14.86
N LYS A 183 -11.02 9.44 15.45
CA LYS A 183 -11.60 10.78 15.34
C LYS A 183 -11.33 11.64 16.57
N ARG A 184 -11.09 10.99 17.72
CA ARG A 184 -11.14 11.63 19.03
C ARG A 184 -10.03 11.13 19.95
N PRO A 185 -9.14 12.02 20.44
CA PRO A 185 -8.09 11.64 21.40
C PRO A 185 -8.62 10.99 22.68
N ASP A 186 -9.75 11.47 23.21
CA ASP A 186 -10.35 10.90 24.42
C ASP A 186 -10.83 9.46 24.22
N LYS A 187 -11.26 9.12 23.01
CA LYS A 187 -11.66 7.75 22.63
C LYS A 187 -10.47 6.84 22.37
N THR A 188 -9.35 7.38 21.92
CA THR A 188 -8.08 6.65 21.90
C THR A 188 -7.59 6.32 23.30
N ALA A 189 -7.67 7.27 24.25
CA ALA A 189 -7.33 6.99 25.64
C ALA A 189 -8.22 5.90 26.24
N GLU A 190 -9.55 5.96 26.02
CA GLU A 190 -10.48 4.91 26.45
C GLU A 190 -10.13 3.53 25.85
N LEU A 191 -9.76 3.49 24.57
CA LEU A 191 -9.31 2.26 23.90
C LEU A 191 -8.03 1.72 24.55
N VAL A 192 -7.04 2.57 24.79
CA VAL A 192 -5.76 2.21 25.42
C VAL A 192 -6.01 1.60 26.80
N ASP A 193 -6.85 2.23 27.61
CA ASP A 193 -7.13 1.78 28.97
C ASP A 193 -7.94 0.49 28.98
N LYS A 194 -8.96 0.39 28.13
CA LYS A 194 -9.85 -0.78 28.05
C LYS A 194 -9.11 -2.05 27.62
N PHE A 195 -8.24 -1.95 26.62
CA PHE A 195 -7.55 -3.11 26.03
C PHE A 195 -6.10 -3.26 26.50
N GLY A 196 -5.63 -2.36 27.37
CA GLY A 196 -4.25 -2.35 27.86
C GLY A 196 -3.23 -2.20 26.73
N ILE A 197 -3.55 -1.42 25.69
CA ILE A 197 -2.67 -1.23 24.52
C ILE A 197 -1.34 -0.63 24.97
N ARG A 198 -0.24 -1.24 24.54
CA ARG A 198 1.13 -0.78 24.82
C ARG A 198 1.92 -0.44 23.56
N ILE A 199 1.44 -0.86 22.40
CA ILE A 199 2.09 -0.67 21.12
C ILE A 199 1.03 -0.20 20.11
N PHE A 200 1.29 0.91 19.43
CA PHE A 200 0.51 1.32 18.27
C PHE A 200 1.31 1.01 17.01
N TRP A 201 0.71 0.25 16.09
CA TRP A 201 1.22 0.01 14.76
C TRP A 201 0.19 0.48 13.73
N MET A 202 0.37 1.71 13.26
CA MET A 202 -0.70 2.44 12.59
C MET A 202 -0.17 3.24 11.40
N PRO A 203 -1.03 3.66 10.46
CA PRO A 203 -0.55 4.37 9.30
C PRO A 203 0.15 5.68 9.64
N VAL A 204 1.12 6.06 8.82
CA VAL A 204 1.67 7.41 8.85
C VAL A 204 0.54 8.38 8.51
N HIS A 205 0.13 9.19 9.49
CA HIS A 205 -0.92 10.17 9.28
C HIS A 205 -0.48 11.20 8.24
N ARG A 206 -1.42 11.61 7.39
CA ARG A 206 -1.20 12.64 6.37
C ARG A 206 -0.86 13.97 7.06
N ILE A 207 0.04 14.72 6.45
CA ILE A 207 0.40 16.07 6.85
C ILE A 207 -0.88 16.92 6.88
N SER A 208 -1.24 17.43 8.06
CA SER A 208 -2.38 18.33 8.25
C SER A 208 -1.89 19.78 8.30
N LEU A 209 -2.25 20.57 7.29
CA LEU A 209 -2.10 22.03 7.31
C LEU A 209 -3.29 22.67 8.03
N GLN A 210 -3.04 23.59 8.96
CA GLN A 210 -4.07 24.49 9.49
C GLN A 210 -4.31 25.68 8.55
N LYS A 211 -5.39 26.45 8.81
CA LYS A 211 -5.79 27.63 8.03
C LYS A 211 -4.72 28.72 7.94
N ASN A 212 -3.76 28.73 8.86
CA ASN A 212 -2.64 29.68 8.94
C ASN A 212 -1.35 29.14 8.29
N ASN A 213 -1.41 28.03 7.56
CA ASN A 213 -0.24 27.32 7.00
C ASN A 213 0.73 26.76 8.06
N GLU A 214 0.32 26.66 9.32
CA GLU A 214 1.11 25.92 10.32
C GLU A 214 0.82 24.42 10.22
N PHE A 215 1.89 23.63 10.32
CA PHE A 215 1.79 22.19 10.45
C PHE A 215 1.43 21.84 11.88
N VAL A 216 0.45 20.94 12.04
CA VAL A 216 0.08 20.45 13.36
C VAL A 216 0.44 18.99 13.49
N ASP A 217 1.17 18.70 14.55
CA ASP A 217 1.47 17.36 14.99
C ASP A 217 0.21 16.72 15.61
N ARG A 218 -0.75 16.34 14.76
CA ARG A 218 -1.97 15.65 15.22
C ARG A 218 -1.66 14.32 15.87
N VAL A 219 -0.55 13.67 15.52
CA VAL A 219 -0.15 12.41 16.17
C VAL A 219 0.06 12.66 17.67
N SER A 220 0.71 13.77 18.05
CA SER A 220 0.88 14.13 19.46
C SER A 220 -0.42 14.44 20.21
N GLU A 221 -1.50 14.81 19.52
CA GLU A 221 -2.83 15.00 20.14
C GLU A 221 -3.44 13.66 20.58
N PHE A 222 -3.26 12.60 19.78
CA PHE A 222 -3.78 11.26 20.07
C PHE A 222 -2.81 10.42 20.93
N TYR A 223 -1.51 10.70 20.79
CA TYR A 223 -0.42 9.97 21.43
C TYR A 223 0.56 10.97 22.07
N PRO A 224 0.26 11.47 23.29
CA PRO A 224 1.10 12.44 23.98
C PRO A 224 2.55 11.96 24.09
N LEU A 225 3.52 12.82 23.76
CA LEU A 225 4.94 12.46 23.65
C LEU A 225 5.57 12.09 25.00
N ASP A 226 5.00 12.54 26.10
CA ASP A 226 5.39 12.15 27.47
C ASP A 226 4.90 10.74 27.84
N THR A 227 4.00 10.17 27.05
CA THR A 227 3.37 8.86 27.29
C THR A 227 3.76 7.84 26.22
N TRP A 228 4.01 8.31 24.99
CA TRP A 228 4.31 7.48 23.82
C TRP A 228 5.59 7.95 23.15
N ALA A 229 6.37 6.99 22.64
CA ALA A 229 7.59 7.25 21.88
C ALA A 229 7.49 6.61 20.49
N LEU A 230 7.77 7.38 19.45
CA LEU A 230 7.92 6.88 18.08
C LEU A 230 9.27 6.16 17.98
N VAL A 231 9.29 4.85 17.77
CA VAL A 231 10.54 4.06 17.76
C VAL A 231 10.92 3.51 16.40
N ASP A 232 9.96 3.42 15.47
CA ASP A 232 10.21 3.00 14.10
C ASP A 232 9.12 3.52 13.17
N PHE A 233 9.43 3.64 11.89
CA PHE A 233 8.45 3.93 10.85
C PHE A 233 8.96 3.50 9.48
N ASP A 234 8.01 3.22 8.59
CA ASP A 234 8.25 2.99 7.17
C ASP A 234 7.38 3.92 6.32
N ASN A 235 7.20 3.58 5.03
CA ASN A 235 6.41 4.39 4.10
C ASN A 235 4.92 4.43 4.42
N LEU A 236 4.43 3.44 5.18
CA LEU A 236 3.01 3.19 5.36
C LEU A 236 2.62 3.26 6.82
N ALA A 237 3.47 2.80 7.74
CA ALA A 237 3.15 2.73 9.15
C ALA A 237 4.24 3.31 10.05
N MET A 238 3.82 3.66 11.25
CA MET A 238 4.66 4.06 12.37
C MET A 238 4.41 3.14 13.57
N VAL A 239 5.45 2.96 14.38
CA VAL A 239 5.43 2.15 15.59
C VAL A 239 5.64 3.06 16.79
N LEU A 240 4.63 3.18 17.64
CA LEU A 240 4.72 3.91 18.90
C LEU A 240 4.69 2.93 20.06
N LEU A 241 5.61 3.11 21.02
CA LEU A 241 5.65 2.35 22.26
C LEU A 241 5.19 3.23 23.43
N LYS A 242 4.35 2.65 24.29
CA LYS A 242 3.99 3.28 25.57
C LYS A 242 5.23 3.32 26.46
N ARG A 243 5.53 4.46 27.06
CA ARG A 243 6.62 4.63 28.02
C ARG A 243 6.31 3.83 29.28
N THR A 244 6.92 2.66 29.38
CA THR A 244 6.82 1.72 30.50
C THR A 244 8.22 1.18 30.78
N SER A 245 8.44 0.62 31.98
CA SER A 245 9.72 0.00 32.33
C SER A 245 10.18 -1.03 31.29
N ASP A 246 9.25 -1.83 30.78
CA ASP A 246 9.53 -2.92 29.84
C ASP A 246 9.93 -2.41 28.45
N HIS A 247 9.62 -1.14 28.13
CA HIS A 247 9.96 -0.50 26.85
C HIS A 247 11.11 0.48 26.95
N GLN A 248 11.60 0.79 28.16
CA GLN A 248 12.54 1.89 28.37
C GLN A 248 13.81 1.75 27.52
N GLN A 249 14.41 0.56 27.49
CA GLN A 249 15.60 0.30 26.67
C GLN A 249 15.33 0.50 25.18
N LEU A 250 14.25 -0.09 24.65
CA LEU A 250 13.89 0.06 23.23
C LEU A 250 13.65 1.52 22.85
N ILE A 251 13.03 2.29 23.75
CA ILE A 251 12.76 3.72 23.55
C ILE A 251 14.07 4.52 23.55
N GLU A 252 14.96 4.30 24.52
CA GLU A 252 16.25 4.99 24.58
C GLU A 252 17.11 4.76 23.33
N GLU A 253 17.09 3.55 22.78
CA GLU A 253 17.87 3.16 21.61
C GLU A 253 17.25 3.64 20.28
N ASN A 254 15.92 3.70 20.18
CA ASN A 254 15.22 3.82 18.89
C ASN A 254 14.31 5.04 18.75
N GLU A 255 14.09 5.83 19.81
CA GLU A 255 13.15 6.97 19.74
C GLU A 255 13.55 8.01 18.68
N TYR A 256 12.59 8.39 17.84
CA TYR A 256 12.65 9.53 16.94
C TYR A 256 11.92 10.72 17.56
N ARG A 257 12.67 11.72 18.01
CA ARG A 257 12.16 12.92 18.68
C ARG A 257 11.86 14.03 17.68
N PHE A 258 12.69 14.17 16.66
CA PHE A 258 12.64 15.28 15.70
C PHE A 258 12.24 14.83 14.29
N LEU A 259 12.71 13.66 13.85
CA LEU A 259 12.36 13.07 12.56
C LEU A 259 11.00 12.36 12.61
N LYS A 260 9.94 13.05 12.18
CA LYS A 260 8.56 12.59 12.27
C LYS A 260 7.94 12.37 10.88
N PRO A 261 7.51 11.13 10.53
CA PRO A 261 7.07 10.80 9.17
C PRO A 261 5.76 11.48 8.75
N HIS A 262 4.94 11.91 9.72
CA HIS A 262 3.68 12.62 9.49
C HIS A 262 3.84 14.15 9.36
N LEU A 263 5.05 14.67 9.52
CA LEU A 263 5.37 16.08 9.32
C LEU A 263 6.21 16.25 8.03
N PRO A 264 6.29 17.46 7.46
CA PRO A 264 7.25 17.74 6.40
C PRO A 264 8.69 17.42 6.83
N PRO A 265 9.56 16.91 5.92
CA PRO A 265 10.95 16.58 6.26
C PRO A 265 11.80 17.77 6.71
N ASP A 266 11.40 18.99 6.39
CA ASP A 266 12.05 20.24 6.79
C ASP A 266 11.42 20.88 8.04
N HIS A 267 10.36 20.29 8.60
CA HIS A 267 9.62 20.87 9.74
C HIS A 267 10.52 21.17 10.94
N TYR A 268 11.44 20.26 11.27
CA TYR A 268 12.38 20.45 12.38
C TYR A 268 13.25 21.70 12.20
N LEU A 269 13.68 21.98 10.96
CA LEU A 269 14.60 23.09 10.63
C LEU A 269 13.99 24.47 10.90
N PHE A 270 12.65 24.56 10.85
CA PHE A 270 11.88 25.77 11.12
C PHE A 270 11.26 25.79 12.53
N SER A 271 11.54 24.76 13.34
CA SER A 271 10.98 24.65 14.68
C SER A 271 11.69 25.58 15.67
N LYS A 272 10.95 26.09 16.66
CA LYS A 272 11.53 26.84 17.79
C LYS A 272 12.41 25.98 18.70
N GLN A 273 12.40 24.66 18.51
CA GLN A 273 13.17 23.68 19.31
C GLN A 273 14.61 23.52 18.79
N ARG A 274 14.95 24.15 17.65
CA ARG A 274 16.28 24.05 17.07
C ARG A 274 17.35 24.57 18.02
N SER A 275 18.36 23.74 18.25
CA SER A 275 19.55 24.07 19.04
C SER A 275 20.69 23.17 18.58
N ALA A 276 21.94 23.47 18.92
CA ALA A 276 23.08 22.65 18.49
C ALA A 276 22.97 21.17 18.95
N SER A 277 22.44 20.92 20.16
CA SER A 277 22.24 19.56 20.67
C SER A 277 21.05 18.85 20.00
N ALA A 278 19.97 19.59 19.73
CA ALA A 278 18.83 19.06 18.98
C ALA A 278 19.21 18.75 17.53
N ASP A 279 20.05 19.58 16.90
CA ASP A 279 20.56 19.41 15.54
C ASP A 279 21.37 18.12 15.43
N GLN A 280 22.26 17.87 16.39
CA GLN A 280 23.00 16.61 16.45
C GLN A 280 22.08 15.40 16.64
N THR A 281 21.05 15.54 17.47
CA THR A 281 20.07 14.46 17.69
C THR A 281 19.30 14.16 16.40
N TYR A 282 18.85 15.19 15.69
CA TYR A 282 18.14 15.05 14.42
C TYR A 282 19.01 14.41 13.34
N LEU A 283 20.29 14.78 13.25
CA LEU A 283 21.25 14.14 12.35
C LEU A 283 21.43 12.65 12.67
N ASN A 284 21.60 12.31 13.94
CA ASN A 284 21.69 10.91 14.38
C ASN A 284 20.43 10.12 14.03
N GLU A 285 19.25 10.74 14.16
CA GLU A 285 17.97 10.14 13.77
C GLU A 285 17.87 9.91 12.25
N ILE A 286 18.30 10.87 11.43
CA ILE A 286 18.36 10.72 9.97
C ILE A 286 19.29 9.56 9.59
N ASP A 287 20.50 9.54 10.14
CA ASP A 287 21.48 8.51 9.79
C ASP A 287 21.03 7.12 10.27
N ARG A 288 20.46 7.01 11.48
CA ARG A 288 19.83 5.78 11.96
C ARG A 288 18.69 5.34 11.04
N CYS A 289 17.83 6.26 10.61
CA CYS A 289 16.76 5.92 9.68
C CYS A 289 17.31 5.41 8.34
N LEU A 290 18.33 6.05 7.77
CA LEU A 290 18.93 5.61 6.51
C LEU A 290 19.68 4.28 6.65
N GLN A 291 20.25 4.00 7.81
CA GLN A 291 20.86 2.71 8.11
C GLN A 291 19.82 1.60 8.19
N ASN A 292 18.71 1.84 8.89
CA ASN A 292 17.65 0.85 9.08
C ASN A 292 16.79 0.68 7.82
N HIS A 293 16.56 1.78 7.11
CA HIS A 293 15.61 1.91 6.00
C HIS A 293 16.25 2.66 4.82
N PRO A 294 17.26 2.10 4.14
CA PRO A 294 18.06 2.80 3.13
C PRO A 294 17.28 3.23 1.88
N GLN A 295 16.08 2.69 1.69
CA GLN A 295 15.20 3.04 0.57
C GLN A 295 14.04 3.94 0.99
N LEU A 296 13.99 4.42 2.24
CA LEU A 296 12.85 5.18 2.75
C LEU A 296 12.87 6.64 2.24
N PRO A 297 11.95 7.02 1.35
CA PRO A 297 11.75 8.37 0.84
C PRO A 297 11.87 9.48 1.88
N HIS A 298 11.19 9.33 3.02
CA HIS A 298 11.12 10.39 4.04
C HIS A 298 12.49 10.72 4.63
N CYS A 299 13.34 9.72 4.87
CA CYS A 299 14.65 9.93 5.49
C CYS A 299 15.67 10.55 4.52
N TRP A 300 15.59 10.20 3.24
CA TRP A 300 16.35 10.89 2.20
C TRP A 300 15.89 12.33 1.99
N ALA A 301 14.58 12.58 2.07
CA ALA A 301 14.04 13.93 2.00
C ALA A 301 14.49 14.79 3.20
N ALA A 302 14.52 14.20 4.40
CA ALA A 302 15.03 14.86 5.61
C ALA A 302 16.53 15.19 5.51
N LYS A 303 17.35 14.24 5.04
CA LYS A 303 18.78 14.46 4.79
C LYS A 303 19.01 15.57 3.78
N SER A 304 18.24 15.58 2.70
CA SER A 304 18.29 16.63 1.69
C SER A 304 17.93 18.01 2.26
N ALA A 305 16.84 18.10 3.02
CA ALA A 305 16.42 19.34 3.67
C ALA A 305 17.52 19.90 4.59
N TRP A 306 18.14 19.03 5.40
CA TRP A 306 19.25 19.38 6.27
C TRP A 306 20.47 19.89 5.48
N THR A 307 20.95 19.14 4.49
CA THR A 307 22.11 19.55 3.67
C THR A 307 21.87 20.90 2.99
N ARG A 308 20.65 21.16 2.52
CA ARG A 308 20.28 22.46 1.96
C ARG A 308 20.30 23.57 2.99
N SER A 309 19.83 23.34 4.22
CA SER A 309 19.82 24.37 5.26
C SER A 309 21.22 24.77 5.72
N GLU A 310 22.17 23.83 5.70
CA GLU A 310 23.58 24.11 6.02
C GLU A 310 24.33 24.79 4.86
N GLY A 311 23.72 24.89 3.68
CA GLY A 311 24.35 25.50 2.51
C GLY A 311 25.51 24.68 1.92
N ASP A 312 25.66 23.41 2.30
CA ASP A 312 26.69 22.52 1.76
C ASP A 312 26.32 22.05 0.35
N LYS A 313 26.71 22.86 -0.63
CA LYS A 313 26.49 22.57 -2.05
C LYS A 313 27.29 21.37 -2.55
N SER A 314 28.32 20.90 -1.83
CA SER A 314 29.17 19.81 -2.31
C SER A 314 28.44 18.46 -2.33
N GLN A 315 27.50 18.26 -1.41
CA GLN A 315 26.70 17.04 -1.32
C GLN A 315 25.44 17.06 -2.20
N ALA A 316 25.04 18.22 -2.71
CA ALA A 316 23.81 18.40 -3.47
C ALA A 316 23.68 17.47 -4.69
N PRO A 317 24.70 17.26 -5.55
CA PRO A 317 24.55 16.40 -6.74
C PRO A 317 24.28 14.93 -6.40
N ALA A 318 24.96 14.39 -5.37
CA ALA A 318 24.80 13.01 -4.95
C ALA A 318 23.40 12.78 -4.35
N LEU A 319 22.94 13.68 -3.47
CA LEU A 319 21.60 13.62 -2.90
C LEU A 319 20.52 13.77 -3.97
N PHE A 320 20.70 14.69 -4.91
CA PHE A 320 19.76 14.88 -6.01
C PHE A 320 19.62 13.61 -6.87
N THR A 321 20.74 12.96 -7.20
CA THR A 321 20.74 11.68 -7.94
C THR A 321 19.98 10.59 -7.17
N GLN A 322 20.19 10.49 -5.86
CA GLN A 322 19.50 9.53 -5.01
C GLN A 322 17.98 9.80 -4.95
N LEU A 323 17.57 11.06 -4.85
CA LEU A 323 16.16 11.45 -4.88
C LEU A 323 15.51 11.13 -6.23
N GLU A 324 16.21 11.35 -7.35
CA GLU A 324 15.73 10.99 -8.69
C GLU A 324 15.56 9.47 -8.88
N GLU A 325 16.39 8.64 -8.25
CA GLU A 325 16.16 7.20 -8.21
C GLU A 325 14.92 6.84 -7.39
N LEU A 326 14.79 7.43 -6.20
CA LEU A 326 13.67 7.15 -5.31
C LEU A 326 12.34 7.61 -5.90
N ILE A 327 12.28 8.76 -6.59
CA ILE A 327 11.03 9.22 -7.21
C ILE A 327 10.62 8.35 -8.40
N ARG A 328 11.57 7.74 -9.12
CA ARG A 328 11.23 6.75 -10.16
C ARG A 328 10.56 5.52 -9.56
N ARG A 329 10.98 5.11 -8.37
CA ARG A 329 10.39 4.00 -7.62
C ARG A 329 9.08 4.36 -6.92
N TRP A 330 8.97 5.59 -6.44
CA TRP A 330 7.85 6.11 -5.65
C TRP A 330 7.30 7.40 -6.26
N PRO A 331 6.75 7.34 -7.49
CA PRO A 331 6.39 8.53 -8.26
C PRO A 331 5.30 9.39 -7.60
N ASN A 332 4.57 8.89 -6.62
CA ASN A 332 3.51 9.63 -5.94
C ASN A 332 3.90 10.06 -4.52
N HIS A 333 5.16 9.91 -4.12
CA HIS A 333 5.60 10.28 -2.78
C HIS A 333 5.79 11.81 -2.66
N LEU A 334 4.88 12.46 -1.94
CA LEU A 334 4.80 13.93 -1.86
C LEU A 334 6.09 14.56 -1.34
N ALA A 335 6.65 14.05 -0.25
CA ALA A 335 7.85 14.63 0.36
C ALA A 335 9.07 14.59 -0.58
N LEU A 336 9.22 13.53 -1.38
CA LEU A 336 10.32 13.45 -2.36
C LEU A 336 10.14 14.48 -3.47
N ARG A 337 8.91 14.67 -3.94
CA ARG A 337 8.62 15.68 -4.98
C ARG A 337 8.90 17.10 -4.49
N MET A 338 8.55 17.38 -3.23
CA MET A 338 8.85 18.68 -2.62
C MET A 338 10.36 18.93 -2.56
N GLU A 339 11.16 17.94 -2.16
CA GLU A 339 12.62 18.09 -2.13
C GLU A 339 13.26 18.18 -3.52
N ILE A 340 12.78 17.39 -4.48
CA ILE A 340 13.23 17.49 -5.88
C ILE A 340 12.91 18.87 -6.46
N LEU A 341 11.73 19.42 -6.19
CA LEU A 341 11.35 20.78 -6.60
C LEU A 341 12.31 21.82 -6.03
N ASN A 342 12.71 21.67 -4.76
CA ASN A 342 13.69 22.57 -4.13
C ASN A 342 15.04 22.52 -4.85
N TYR A 343 15.51 21.34 -5.30
CA TYR A 343 16.71 21.25 -6.12
C TYR A 343 16.54 21.85 -7.51
N TYR A 344 15.41 21.62 -8.19
CA TYR A 344 15.17 22.25 -9.50
C TYR A 344 15.18 23.77 -9.42
N ARG A 345 14.73 24.35 -8.31
CA ARG A 345 14.85 25.80 -8.04
C ARG A 345 16.30 26.24 -7.83
N ILE A 346 17.10 25.48 -7.08
CA ILE A 346 18.53 25.77 -6.88
C ILE A 346 19.31 25.71 -8.20
N LEU A 347 18.94 24.79 -9.08
CA LEU A 347 19.57 24.56 -10.39
C LEU A 347 18.97 25.40 -11.53
N ASP A 348 17.99 26.27 -11.23
CA ASP A 348 17.27 27.11 -12.20
C ASP A 348 16.64 26.33 -13.39
N ARG A 349 16.10 25.14 -13.12
CA ARG A 349 15.47 24.26 -14.12
C ARG A 349 13.97 24.56 -14.29
N GLN A 350 13.65 25.68 -14.94
CA GLN A 350 12.28 26.23 -15.03
C GLN A 350 11.21 25.28 -15.57
N ASP A 351 11.53 24.44 -16.56
CA ASP A 351 10.59 23.47 -17.12
C ASP A 351 10.25 22.36 -16.11
N ASP A 352 11.27 21.81 -15.44
CA ASP A 352 11.11 20.78 -14.42
C ASP A 352 10.38 21.29 -13.17
N ILE A 353 10.59 22.57 -12.81
CA ILE A 353 9.83 23.25 -11.74
C ILE A 353 8.34 23.23 -12.08
N ARG A 354 7.95 23.69 -13.28
CA ARG A 354 6.54 23.76 -13.69
C ARG A 354 5.89 22.38 -13.72
N GLU A 355 6.58 21.38 -14.28
CA GLU A 355 6.07 20.01 -14.30
C GLU A 355 5.90 19.45 -12.88
N THR A 356 6.90 19.63 -12.03
CA THR A 356 6.89 19.08 -10.67
C THR A 356 5.82 19.73 -9.81
N GLU A 357 5.62 21.05 -9.91
CA GLU A 357 4.54 21.76 -9.24
C GLU A 357 3.15 21.28 -9.70
N ALA A 358 2.97 21.04 -11.01
CA ALA A 358 1.72 20.48 -11.53
C ALA A 358 1.43 19.09 -10.95
N ARG A 359 2.45 18.23 -10.84
CA ARG A 359 2.33 16.90 -10.23
C ARG A 359 2.05 16.97 -8.72
N ILE A 360 2.71 17.87 -7.99
CA ILE A 360 2.44 18.09 -6.57
C ILE A 360 1.00 18.56 -6.35
N LYS A 361 0.51 19.53 -7.15
CA LYS A 361 -0.88 19.97 -7.12
C LYS A 361 -1.83 18.81 -7.41
N ALA A 362 -1.55 18.02 -8.46
CA ALA A 362 -2.37 16.86 -8.80
C ALA A 362 -2.45 15.82 -7.67
N LEU A 363 -1.34 15.60 -6.95
CA LEU A 363 -1.34 14.76 -5.75
C LEU A 363 -2.21 15.39 -4.65
N ILE A 364 -1.89 16.61 -4.20
CA ILE A 364 -2.63 17.26 -3.10
C ILE A 364 -4.15 17.29 -3.34
N TYR A 365 -4.58 17.53 -4.58
CA TYR A 365 -5.99 17.61 -4.93
C TYR A 365 -6.62 16.29 -5.37
N SER A 366 -5.85 15.20 -5.47
CA SER A 366 -6.35 13.88 -5.85
C SER A 366 -7.39 13.39 -4.83
N PRO A 367 -8.57 12.90 -5.26
CA PRO A 367 -9.55 12.27 -4.37
C PRO A 367 -8.96 11.11 -3.56
N ALA A 368 -8.02 10.35 -4.15
CA ALA A 368 -7.30 9.27 -3.48
C ALA A 368 -6.43 9.77 -2.32
N LEU A 369 -6.12 11.07 -2.27
CA LEU A 369 -5.41 11.71 -1.16
C LEU A 369 -6.35 12.41 -0.14
N ARG A 370 -7.67 12.40 -0.33
CA ARG A 370 -8.64 12.88 0.67
C ARG A 370 -9.21 11.79 1.58
N GLN A 371 -9.08 10.52 1.18
CA GLN A 371 -9.46 9.34 1.96
C GLN A 371 -8.22 8.76 2.64
#